data_AF-A0A4R9AZJ0-F1
#
_entry.id   AF-A0A4R9AZJ0-F1
#
_cell.length_a   1.000
_cell.length_b   1.000
_cell.length_c   1.000
_cell.angle_alpha   90.00
_cell.angle_beta   90.00
_cell.angle_gamma   90.00
#
_symmetry.space_group_name_H-M   'P 1'
#
loop_
_entity.id
_entity.type
_entity.pdbx_description
1 polymer ?
#
loop_
_entity_poly.entity_id
_entity_poly.type
_entity_poly.pdbx_seq_one_letter_code
_entity_poly.pdbx_strand_id
1 'polypeptide(L)'
;MVIIPTTREAVRSVWEQEAPDYSGITDTKTAGRVLTGLVRAALDILAYRRLSEQPDAIHMVSGDKRSYLRFASAAEYSADYAVLLSHILAANAEEAKTLGDLTGTPPPWQSLRIVVLSLDQDCAVNRLDLDPESRGGVSWYGTIDTDLFNEIALGFALFVTHLVANVFDDDDGRDTFDESFEWVV
;
A
#
# COMPACT_ATOMS: atom_id res chain seq x y z
N MET A 1 13.04 5.82 -23.63
CA MET A 1 12.41 4.65 -22.99
C MET A 1 11.99 5.11 -21.62
N VAL A 2 10.70 5.16 -21.31
CA VAL A 2 10.26 5.57 -19.97
C VAL A 2 10.43 4.37 -19.05
N ILE A 3 11.21 4.52 -17.99
CA ILE A 3 11.49 3.46 -17.01
C ILE A 3 10.47 3.64 -15.90
N ILE A 4 9.59 2.66 -15.72
CA ILE A 4 8.63 2.65 -14.61
C ILE A 4 9.37 2.22 -13.34
N PRO A 5 9.30 2.99 -12.24
CA PRO A 5 10.00 2.67 -11.01
C PRO A 5 9.51 1.35 -10.43
N THR A 6 10.45 0.58 -9.91
CA THR A 6 10.18 -0.58 -9.06
C THR A 6 9.58 -0.14 -7.72
N THR A 7 8.96 -1.07 -6.99
CA THR A 7 8.46 -0.82 -5.62
C THR A 7 9.57 -0.26 -4.73
N ARG A 8 10.77 -0.84 -4.84
CA ARG A 8 11.96 -0.47 -4.08
C ARG A 8 12.42 0.95 -4.39
N GLU A 9 12.49 1.32 -5.68
CA GLU A 9 12.85 2.68 -6.11
C GLU A 9 11.81 3.71 -5.65
N ALA A 10 10.51 3.38 -5.72
CA ALA A 10 9.46 4.26 -5.24
C ALA A 10 9.57 4.54 -3.73
N VAL A 11 9.74 3.50 -2.92
CA VAL A 11 9.89 3.63 -1.45
C VAL A 11 11.16 4.40 -1.10
N ARG A 12 12.28 4.15 -1.80
CA ARG A 12 13.53 4.91 -1.60
C ARG A 12 13.36 6.39 -1.95
N SER A 13 12.69 6.69 -3.07
CA SER A 13 12.45 8.08 -3.50
C SER A 13 11.66 8.86 -2.44
N VAL A 14 10.57 8.28 -1.92
CA VAL A 14 9.78 8.92 -0.86
C VAL A 14 10.61 9.17 0.40
N TRP A 15 11.43 8.20 0.81
CA TRP A 15 12.34 8.34 1.94
C TRP A 15 13.35 9.48 1.75
N GLU A 16 13.91 9.59 0.55
CA GLU A 16 14.84 10.63 0.11
C GLU A 16 14.15 11.99 -0.15
N GLN A 17 12.87 12.12 0.22
CA GLN A 17 12.06 13.34 0.10
C GLN A 17 11.72 13.72 -1.34
N GLU A 18 11.70 12.73 -2.23
CA GLU A 18 11.33 12.87 -3.64
C GLU A 18 10.00 12.14 -3.95
N ALA A 19 9.33 12.55 -5.03
CA ALA A 19 8.16 11.85 -5.55
C ALA A 19 8.61 10.81 -6.60
N PRO A 20 8.16 9.54 -6.52
CA PRO A 20 8.44 8.55 -7.57
C PRO A 20 7.86 9.00 -8.91
N ASP A 21 8.63 8.84 -9.99
CA ASP A 21 8.17 9.19 -11.34
C ASP A 21 7.34 8.07 -11.97
N TYR A 22 6.02 8.25 -11.96
CA TYR A 22 5.07 7.32 -12.55
C TYR A 22 4.59 7.72 -13.95
N SER A 23 5.20 8.75 -14.58
CA SER A 23 4.78 9.31 -15.87
C SER A 23 4.76 8.30 -17.03
N GLY A 24 5.47 7.17 -16.90
CA GLY A 24 5.48 6.08 -17.87
C GLY A 24 4.23 5.19 -17.89
N ILE A 25 3.26 5.43 -17.01
CA ILE A 25 2.10 4.57 -16.82
C ILE A 25 0.92 5.14 -17.59
N THR A 26 0.64 4.52 -18.73
CA THR A 26 -0.38 4.98 -19.69
C THR A 26 -1.46 3.93 -19.96
N ASP A 27 -1.48 2.84 -19.20
CA ASP A 27 -2.44 1.76 -19.40
C ASP A 27 -2.83 1.09 -18.06
N THR A 28 -4.06 0.57 -18.02
CA THR A 28 -4.66 0.01 -16.80
C THR A 28 -3.97 -1.25 -16.30
N LYS A 29 -3.37 -2.05 -17.21
CA LYS A 29 -2.65 -3.27 -16.86
C LYS A 29 -1.35 -2.93 -16.13
N THR A 30 -0.61 -1.94 -16.64
CA THR A 30 0.60 -1.44 -16.01
C THR A 30 0.30 -0.78 -14.67
N ALA A 31 -0.76 0.04 -14.59
CA ALA A 31 -1.23 0.65 -13.35
C ALA A 31 -1.54 -0.41 -12.27
N GLY A 32 -2.34 -1.42 -12.62
CA GLY A 32 -2.65 -2.53 -11.70
C GLY A 32 -1.41 -3.30 -11.24
N ARG A 33 -0.42 -3.50 -12.13
CA ARG A 33 0.86 -4.14 -11.77
C ARG A 33 1.65 -3.34 -10.74
N VAL A 34 1.77 -2.03 -10.92
CA VAL A 34 2.52 -1.15 -10.01
C VAL A 34 1.86 -1.10 -8.64
N LEU A 35 0.54 -0.87 -8.58
CA LEU A 35 -0.21 -0.86 -7.33
C LEU A 35 -0.18 -2.22 -6.63
N THR A 36 -0.24 -3.32 -7.39
CA THR A 36 -0.07 -4.68 -6.85
C THR A 36 1.30 -4.88 -6.20
N GLY A 37 2.37 -4.34 -6.80
CA GLY A 37 3.71 -4.38 -6.22
C GLY A 37 3.77 -3.69 -4.86
N LEU A 38 3.24 -2.47 -4.78
CA LEU A 38 3.19 -1.69 -3.54
C LEU A 38 2.36 -2.38 -2.45
N VAL A 39 1.18 -2.89 -2.80
CA VAL A 39 0.32 -3.64 -1.85
C VAL A 39 1.01 -4.91 -1.38
N ARG A 40 1.70 -5.65 -2.24
CA ARG A 40 2.43 -6.85 -1.83
C ARG A 40 3.58 -6.53 -0.88
N ALA A 41 4.37 -5.49 -1.16
CA ALA A 41 5.41 -5.05 -0.24
C ALA A 41 4.83 -4.66 1.12
N ALA A 42 3.71 -3.94 1.16
CA ALA A 42 2.98 -3.65 2.39
C ALA A 42 2.58 -4.93 3.15
N LEU A 43 1.96 -5.89 2.46
CA LEU A 43 1.53 -7.16 3.04
C LEU A 43 2.72 -7.97 3.58
N ASP A 44 3.82 -8.03 2.85
CA ASP A 44 5.02 -8.79 3.22
C ASP A 44 5.72 -8.15 4.43
N ILE A 45 5.82 -6.81 4.50
CA ILE A 45 6.33 -6.10 5.67
C ILE A 45 5.44 -6.36 6.89
N LEU A 46 4.13 -6.22 6.76
CA LEU A 46 3.19 -6.47 7.87
C LEU A 46 3.26 -7.93 8.34
N ALA A 47 3.39 -8.89 7.43
CA ALA A 47 3.55 -10.31 7.76
C ALA A 47 4.88 -10.59 8.47
N TYR A 48 5.99 -10.07 7.95
CA TYR A 48 7.31 -10.19 8.56
C TYR A 48 7.31 -9.64 9.99
N ARG A 49 6.61 -8.53 10.22
CA ARG A 49 6.48 -7.89 11.54
C ARG A 49 5.37 -8.48 12.41
N ARG A 50 4.70 -9.54 11.97
CA ARG A 50 3.59 -10.20 12.69
C ARG A 50 2.43 -9.26 13.05
N LEU A 51 2.22 -8.25 12.23
CA LEU A 51 1.13 -7.28 12.35
C LEU A 51 -0.11 -7.70 11.53
N SER A 52 0.03 -8.63 10.59
CA SER A 52 -1.06 -9.14 9.74
C SER A 52 -2.23 -9.76 10.53
N GLU A 53 -2.02 -10.14 11.79
CA GLU A 53 -3.04 -10.71 12.68
C GLU A 53 -3.59 -9.68 13.70
N GLN A 54 -3.11 -8.43 13.63
CA GLN A 54 -3.36 -7.38 14.60
C GLN A 54 -3.95 -6.12 13.92
N PRO A 55 -5.26 -6.13 13.57
CA PRO A 55 -5.88 -5.02 12.85
C PRO A 55 -5.74 -3.68 13.58
N ASP A 56 -5.87 -3.67 14.91
CA ASP A 56 -5.69 -2.47 15.72
C ASP A 56 -4.27 -1.89 15.61
N ALA A 57 -3.25 -2.74 15.53
CA ALA A 57 -1.87 -2.30 15.38
C ALA A 57 -1.63 -1.67 14.00
N ILE A 58 -2.25 -2.20 12.93
CA ILE A 58 -2.22 -1.58 11.60
C ILE A 58 -2.84 -0.18 11.66
N HIS A 59 -4.00 -0.02 12.31
CA HIS A 59 -4.60 1.31 12.47
C HIS A 59 -3.76 2.26 13.31
N MET A 60 -3.18 1.79 14.41
CA MET A 60 -2.36 2.63 15.29
C MET A 60 -1.10 3.15 14.59
N VAL A 61 -0.46 2.33 13.75
CA VAL A 61 0.78 2.72 13.07
C VAL A 61 0.52 3.61 11.86
N SER A 62 -0.56 3.37 11.12
CA SER A 62 -0.76 3.97 9.78
C SER A 62 -2.12 4.65 9.55
N GLY A 63 -2.92 4.83 10.59
CA GLY A 63 -4.23 5.49 10.49
C GLY A 63 -4.20 7.02 10.54
N ASP A 64 -3.07 7.65 10.92
CA ASP A 64 -2.98 9.11 11.05
C ASP A 64 -2.39 9.76 9.79
N LYS A 65 -3.20 10.58 9.13
CA LYS A 65 -2.81 11.40 7.96
C LYS A 65 -1.56 12.24 8.24
N ARG A 66 -1.40 12.79 9.45
CA ARG A 66 -0.28 13.67 9.80
C ARG A 66 1.07 12.97 9.70
N SER A 67 1.10 11.66 9.97
CA SER A 67 2.31 10.85 9.85
C SER A 67 2.86 10.80 8.43
N TYR A 68 1.99 10.93 7.42
CA TYR A 68 2.38 10.94 6.00
C TYR A 68 2.80 12.33 5.52
N LEU A 69 2.17 13.39 6.04
CA LEU A 69 2.46 14.77 5.63
C LEU A 69 3.85 15.27 6.04
N ARG A 70 4.61 14.48 6.81
CA ARG A 70 6.02 14.76 7.12
C ARG A 70 6.96 14.53 5.92
N PHE A 71 6.55 13.73 4.93
CA PHE A 71 7.31 13.49 3.72
C PHE A 71 7.08 14.63 2.73
N ALA A 72 8.15 15.21 2.17
CA ALA A 72 8.06 16.37 1.28
C ALA A 72 7.25 16.11 0.00
N SER A 73 7.22 14.86 -0.46
CA SER A 73 6.43 14.45 -1.62
C SER A 73 4.93 14.29 -1.32
N ALA A 74 4.52 14.22 -0.05
CA ALA A 74 3.12 14.02 0.31
C ALA A 74 2.26 15.26 0.09
N ALA A 75 1.14 15.07 -0.60
CA ALA A 75 0.01 15.99 -0.69
C ALA A 75 -1.21 15.44 0.07
N GLU A 76 -2.23 16.28 0.32
CA GLU A 76 -3.42 15.88 1.08
C GLU A 76 -4.09 14.62 0.54
N TYR A 77 -4.34 14.55 -0.78
CA TYR A 77 -4.97 13.38 -1.41
C TYR A 77 -4.10 12.12 -1.32
N SER A 78 -2.80 12.23 -1.58
CA SER A 78 -1.89 11.08 -1.46
C SER A 78 -1.82 10.55 -0.02
N ALA A 79 -1.85 11.43 0.98
CA ALA A 79 -1.91 11.03 2.39
C ALA A 79 -3.26 10.37 2.74
N ASP A 80 -4.37 10.83 2.16
CA ASP A 80 -5.68 10.19 2.31
C ASP A 80 -5.68 8.78 1.71
N TYR A 81 -5.05 8.56 0.55
CA TYR A 81 -4.90 7.23 -0.04
C TYR A 81 -3.99 6.31 0.78
N ALA A 82 -2.96 6.85 1.45
CA ALA A 82 -2.14 6.07 2.38
C ALA A 82 -2.97 5.58 3.58
N VAL A 83 -3.77 6.48 4.19
CA VAL A 83 -4.69 6.15 5.28
C VAL A 83 -5.75 5.14 4.81
N LEU A 84 -6.32 5.35 3.62
CA LEU A 84 -7.29 4.42 3.03
C LEU A 84 -6.71 3.02 2.87
N LEU A 85 -5.47 2.90 2.39
CA LEU A 85 -4.78 1.61 2.30
C LEU A 85 -4.60 0.98 3.69
N SER A 86 -4.25 1.76 4.72
CA SER A 86 -4.19 1.28 6.10
C SER A 86 -5.53 0.68 6.53
N HIS A 87 -6.65 1.33 6.22
CA HIS A 87 -7.97 0.84 6.58
C HIS A 87 -8.34 -0.44 5.84
N ILE A 88 -8.04 -0.51 4.54
CA ILE A 88 -8.27 -1.71 3.73
C ILE A 88 -7.48 -2.90 4.30
N LEU A 89 -6.22 -2.70 4.67
CA LEU A 89 -5.36 -3.76 5.22
C LEU A 89 -5.85 -4.22 6.59
N ALA A 90 -6.22 -3.30 7.48
CA ALA A 90 -6.75 -3.67 8.79
C ALA A 90 -8.07 -4.45 8.68
N ALA A 91 -9.00 -4.00 7.82
CA ALA A 91 -10.25 -4.72 7.55
C ALA A 91 -9.99 -6.12 6.96
N ASN A 92 -8.97 -6.26 6.10
CA ASN A 92 -8.54 -7.55 5.58
C ASN A 92 -8.06 -8.50 6.68
N ALA A 93 -7.32 -7.99 7.67
CA ALA A 93 -6.83 -8.78 8.81
C ALA A 93 -7.98 -9.26 9.69
N GLU A 94 -8.94 -8.37 9.97
CA GLU A 94 -10.12 -8.69 10.75
C GLU A 94 -11.00 -9.75 10.06
N GLU A 95 -11.25 -9.63 8.76
CA GLU A 95 -12.05 -10.61 8.03
C GLU A 95 -11.34 -11.95 7.90
N ALA A 96 -10.03 -11.95 7.60
CA ALA A 96 -9.25 -13.19 7.53
C ALA A 96 -9.27 -13.95 8.86
N LYS A 97 -9.17 -13.23 9.99
CA LYS A 97 -9.31 -13.80 11.33
C LYS A 97 -10.71 -14.39 11.53
N THR A 98 -11.75 -13.61 11.22
CA THR A 98 -13.15 -14.05 11.36
C THR A 98 -13.45 -15.30 10.53
N LEU A 99 -12.99 -15.34 9.28
CA LEU A 99 -13.11 -16.50 8.41
C LEU A 99 -12.33 -17.69 8.98
N GLY A 100 -11.12 -17.49 9.49
CA GLY A 100 -10.33 -18.53 10.13
C GLY A 100 -11.01 -19.12 11.36
N ASP A 101 -11.63 -18.29 12.19
CA ASP A 101 -12.40 -18.72 13.37
C ASP A 101 -13.63 -19.56 12.96
N LEU A 102 -14.23 -19.28 11.79
CA LEU A 102 -15.40 -20.01 11.26
C LEU A 102 -15.04 -21.30 10.53
N THR A 103 -13.97 -21.31 9.74
CA THR A 103 -13.59 -22.44 8.85
C THR A 103 -12.47 -23.31 9.42
N GLY A 104 -11.83 -22.88 10.51
CA GLY A 104 -10.68 -23.53 11.15
C GLY A 104 -9.34 -23.19 10.51
N THR A 105 -9.28 -22.42 9.43
CA THR A 105 -8.03 -21.96 8.81
C THR A 105 -8.23 -20.60 8.15
N PRO A 106 -7.45 -19.56 8.51
CA PRO A 106 -7.58 -18.26 7.87
C PRO A 106 -7.19 -18.33 6.39
N PRO A 107 -7.84 -17.55 5.51
CA PRO A 107 -7.41 -17.46 4.12
C PRO A 107 -5.98 -16.88 4.04
N PRO A 108 -5.23 -17.16 2.96
CA PRO A 108 -3.89 -16.61 2.80
C PRO A 108 -3.90 -15.08 2.84
N TRP A 109 -3.03 -14.46 3.64
CA TRP A 109 -2.93 -12.99 3.74
C TRP A 109 -2.78 -12.29 2.37
N GLN A 110 -2.09 -12.95 1.44
CA GLN A 110 -1.85 -12.47 0.08
C GLN A 110 -3.07 -12.58 -0.85
N SER A 111 -4.23 -13.06 -0.39
CA SER A 111 -5.47 -13.10 -1.18
C SER A 111 -6.22 -11.76 -1.22
N LEU A 112 -5.72 -10.72 -0.56
CA LEU A 112 -6.29 -9.37 -0.59
C LEU A 112 -6.48 -8.87 -2.03
N ARG A 113 -7.70 -8.47 -2.37
CA ARG A 113 -8.04 -7.85 -3.65
C ARG A 113 -8.52 -6.43 -3.46
N ILE A 114 -7.98 -5.52 -4.26
CA ILE A 114 -8.37 -4.12 -4.30
C ILE A 114 -8.76 -3.77 -5.74
N VAL A 115 -9.87 -3.07 -5.89
CA VAL A 115 -10.32 -2.49 -7.15
C VAL A 115 -10.23 -0.98 -7.05
N VAL A 116 -9.52 -0.39 -8.01
CA VAL A 116 -9.57 1.04 -8.28
C VAL A 116 -10.50 1.26 -9.47
N LEU A 117 -11.61 1.93 -9.23
CA LEU A 117 -12.55 2.35 -10.26
C LEU A 117 -12.33 3.84 -10.54
N SER A 118 -11.75 4.14 -11.70
CA SER A 118 -11.64 5.51 -12.20
C SER A 118 -12.97 5.94 -12.79
N LEU A 119 -13.51 7.03 -12.28
CA LEU A 119 -14.71 7.71 -12.76
C LEU A 119 -14.30 9.03 -13.42
N ASP A 120 -15.23 9.68 -14.12
CA ASP A 120 -14.96 11.01 -14.65
C ASP A 120 -14.76 11.99 -13.47
N GLN A 121 -13.52 12.46 -13.28
CA GLN A 121 -13.09 13.38 -12.21
C GLN A 121 -13.05 12.81 -10.78
N ASP A 122 -13.21 11.50 -10.59
CA ASP A 122 -13.19 10.89 -9.26
C ASP A 122 -12.67 9.44 -9.30
N CYS A 123 -12.43 8.84 -8.14
CA CYS A 123 -12.08 7.44 -8.03
C CYS A 123 -12.72 6.77 -6.82
N ALA A 124 -12.98 5.47 -6.95
CA ALA A 124 -13.37 4.64 -5.84
C ALA A 124 -12.36 3.50 -5.67
N VAL A 125 -11.66 3.47 -4.54
CA VAL A 125 -10.75 2.39 -4.17
C VAL A 125 -11.43 1.51 -3.13
N ASN A 126 -11.73 0.27 -3.52
CA ASN A 126 -12.48 -0.66 -2.68
C ASN A 126 -11.74 -1.98 -2.52
N ARG A 127 -11.86 -2.57 -1.33
CA ARG A 127 -11.51 -3.98 -1.11
C ARG A 127 -12.63 -4.88 -1.64
N LEU A 128 -12.28 -6.03 -2.20
CA LEU A 128 -13.22 -7.11 -2.52
C LEU A 128 -13.12 -8.25 -1.51
N ASP A 129 -14.14 -9.11 -1.50
CA ASP A 129 -14.20 -10.30 -0.66
C ASP A 129 -12.95 -11.17 -0.84
N LEU A 130 -12.54 -11.79 0.28
CA LEU A 130 -11.39 -12.68 0.32
C LEU A 130 -11.67 -13.94 -0.52
N ASP A 131 -10.88 -14.11 -1.58
CA ASP A 131 -10.90 -15.31 -2.42
C ASP A 131 -9.62 -16.13 -2.16
N PRO A 132 -9.68 -17.17 -1.30
CA PRO A 132 -8.49 -17.94 -0.91
C PRO A 132 -7.86 -18.73 -2.07
N GLU A 133 -8.58 -18.92 -3.18
CA GLU A 133 -8.10 -19.68 -4.34
C GLU A 133 -7.24 -18.83 -5.28
N SER A 134 -7.18 -17.51 -5.05
CA SER A 134 -6.51 -16.58 -5.95
C SER A 134 -5.44 -15.75 -5.27
N ARG A 135 -4.35 -15.54 -6.00
CA ARG A 135 -3.33 -14.57 -5.60
C ARG A 135 -3.93 -13.17 -5.79
N GLY A 136 -4.15 -12.49 -4.67
CA GLY A 136 -4.70 -11.13 -4.64
C GLY A 136 -3.85 -10.11 -5.39
N GLY A 137 -4.29 -8.85 -5.35
CA GLY A 137 -3.65 -7.73 -6.01
C GLY A 137 -4.61 -6.56 -6.25
N VAL A 138 -4.15 -5.62 -7.06
CA VAL A 138 -4.88 -4.41 -7.41
C VAL A 138 -5.26 -4.44 -8.89
N SER A 139 -6.54 -4.21 -9.17
CA SER A 139 -7.06 -4.08 -10.53
C SER A 139 -7.55 -2.65 -10.77
N TRP A 140 -7.17 -2.07 -11.91
CA TRP A 140 -7.66 -0.77 -12.36
C TRP A 140 -8.77 -0.93 -13.40
N TYR A 141 -9.89 -0.26 -13.19
CA TYR A 141 -11.02 -0.22 -14.11
C TYR A 141 -11.37 1.22 -14.48
N GLY A 142 -11.75 1.44 -15.73
CA GLY A 142 -11.99 2.78 -16.29
C GLY A 142 -10.82 3.30 -17.12
N THR A 143 -10.98 4.50 -17.65
CA THR A 143 -9.89 5.22 -18.34
C THR A 143 -8.76 5.50 -17.36
N ILE A 144 -7.52 5.46 -17.85
CA ILE A 144 -6.37 5.84 -17.03
C ILE A 144 -6.31 7.37 -16.95
N ASP A 145 -6.51 7.90 -15.75
CA ASP A 145 -6.18 9.27 -15.40
C ASP A 145 -4.80 9.24 -14.72
N THR A 146 -3.80 9.83 -15.38
CA THR A 146 -2.41 9.76 -14.92
C THR A 146 -2.19 10.54 -13.63
N ASP A 147 -2.88 11.67 -13.44
CA ASP A 147 -2.71 12.47 -12.23
C ASP A 147 -3.30 11.73 -11.03
N LEU A 148 -4.52 11.20 -11.19
CA LEU A 148 -5.17 10.36 -10.19
C LEU A 148 -4.35 9.10 -9.87
N PHE A 149 -3.82 8.43 -10.91
CA PHE A 149 -2.96 7.26 -10.72
C PHE A 149 -1.74 7.63 -9.86
N ASN A 150 -1.09 8.75 -10.16
CA ASN A 150 0.10 9.21 -9.44
C ASN A 150 -0.22 9.47 -7.97
N GLU A 151 -1.37 10.10 -7.66
CA GLU A 151 -1.81 10.35 -6.28
C GLU A 151 -2.02 9.06 -5.49
N ILE A 152 -2.71 8.07 -6.08
CA ILE A 152 -2.96 6.77 -5.43
C ILE A 152 -1.64 6.01 -5.24
N ALA A 153 -0.82 5.92 -6.29
CA ALA A 153 0.44 5.20 -6.25
C ALA A 153 1.42 5.82 -5.24
N LEU A 154 1.48 7.16 -5.19
CA LEU A 154 2.25 7.88 -4.18
C LEU A 154 1.72 7.62 -2.77
N GLY A 155 0.40 7.63 -2.55
CA GLY A 155 -0.20 7.27 -1.27
C GLY A 155 0.18 5.86 -0.80
N PHE A 156 0.16 4.89 -1.73
CA PHE A 156 0.58 3.52 -1.42
C PHE A 156 2.09 3.44 -1.12
N ALA A 157 2.93 4.18 -1.85
CA ALA A 157 4.36 4.28 -1.57
C ALA A 157 4.66 4.95 -0.22
N LEU A 158 3.92 6.01 0.13
CA LEU A 158 3.99 6.67 1.45
C LEU A 158 3.66 5.69 2.57
N PHE A 159 2.60 4.90 2.40
CA PHE A 159 2.23 3.86 3.36
C PHE A 159 3.37 2.85 3.58
N VAL A 160 3.92 2.29 2.49
CA VAL A 160 5.03 1.33 2.58
C VAL A 160 6.25 1.97 3.23
N THR A 161 6.64 3.17 2.81
CA THR A 161 7.78 3.91 3.37
C THR A 161 7.61 4.16 4.87
N HIS A 162 6.39 4.52 5.29
CA HIS A 162 6.07 4.73 6.69
C HIS A 162 6.15 3.43 7.52
N LEU A 163 5.68 2.29 6.99
CA LEU A 163 5.85 1.01 7.67
C LEU A 163 7.33 0.62 7.80
N VAL A 164 8.12 0.85 6.74
CA VAL A 164 9.57 0.59 6.77
C VAL A 164 10.26 1.48 7.82
N ALA A 165 9.81 2.72 8.01
CA ALA A 165 10.46 3.69 8.90
C ALA A 165 10.03 3.64 10.38
N ASN A 166 8.77 3.29 10.73
CA ASN A 166 8.26 3.47 12.11
C ASN A 166 7.90 2.18 12.85
N VAL A 167 8.12 1.01 12.26
CA VAL A 167 7.81 -0.26 12.96
C VAL A 167 8.94 -0.66 13.94
N PHE A 168 10.04 0.14 14.02
CA PHE A 168 11.09 0.05 15.05
C PHE A 168 11.36 1.45 15.59
N ASP A 169 10.90 1.68 16.83
CA ASP A 169 11.37 2.63 17.85
C ASP A 169 11.89 4.05 17.53
N ASP A 170 11.49 4.96 18.44
CA ASP A 170 12.04 6.21 19.02
C ASP A 170 13.20 7.04 18.38
N ASP A 171 13.91 6.60 17.34
CA ASP A 171 15.08 7.30 16.75
C ASP A 171 14.88 7.65 15.26
N ASP A 172 14.10 8.70 14.94
CA ASP A 172 13.89 9.31 13.59
C ASP A 172 13.67 8.35 12.38
N GLY A 173 13.53 7.03 12.60
CA GLY A 173 13.34 5.95 11.64
C GLY A 173 14.54 5.60 10.73
N ARG A 174 15.73 6.17 10.90
CA ARG A 174 16.82 6.06 9.90
C ARG A 174 17.49 4.69 9.82
N ASP A 175 18.05 4.20 10.93
CA ASP A 175 18.71 2.89 10.95
C ASP A 175 17.69 1.77 10.72
N THR A 176 16.50 1.94 11.30
CA THR A 176 15.30 1.13 11.06
C THR A 176 14.94 0.98 9.59
N PHE A 177 15.05 2.07 8.83
CA PHE A 177 14.67 2.08 7.43
C PHE A 177 15.56 1.16 6.61
N ASP A 178 16.88 1.30 6.69
CA ASP A 178 17.80 0.52 5.86
C ASP A 178 17.73 -0.98 6.16
N GLU A 179 17.57 -1.38 7.43
CA GLU A 179 17.35 -2.79 7.81
C GLU A 179 16.02 -3.34 7.28
N SER A 180 14.93 -2.58 7.43
CA SER A 180 13.60 -3.00 7.00
C SER A 180 13.43 -2.97 5.48
N PHE A 181 14.18 -2.10 4.80
CA PHE A 181 14.09 -1.90 3.36
C PHE A 181 14.55 -3.12 2.57
N GLU A 182 15.38 -4.01 3.13
CA GLU A 182 15.74 -5.29 2.49
C GLU A 182 14.52 -6.16 2.16
N TRP A 183 13.41 -5.97 2.88
CA TRP A 183 12.17 -6.72 2.69
C TRP A 183 11.22 -6.11 1.65
N VAL A 184 11.58 -4.98 1.05
CA VAL A 184 10.84 -4.38 -0.07
C VAL A 184 11.31 -5.03 -1.37
N VAL A 185 10.46 -5.88 -1.96
CA VAL A 185 10.70 -6.63 -3.21
C VAL A 185 9.93 -6.04 -4.40
#